data_AF-A0A5J9UFC5-F1
#
_entry.id   AF-A0A5J9UFC5-F1
#
_cell.length_a   1.000
_cell.length_b   1.000
_cell.length_c   1.000
_cell.angle_alpha   90.00
_cell.angle_beta   90.00
_cell.angle_gamma   90.00
#
_symmetry.space_group_name_H-M   'P 1'
#
loop_
_entity.id
_entity.type
_entity.pdbx_description
1 polymer ?
#
loop_
_entity_poly.entity_id
_entity_poly.type
_entity_poly.pdbx_seq_one_letter_code
_entity_poly.pdbx_strand_id
1 'polypeptide(L)'
;MASAARRAVLAVLLVVAGVADAKVYTPGDRIMVNCGSTTDGLDAEGRKWIADTNENTWLTDSGKSSLMAAADDMDPTLPSTIPYMTGRVFTMEAVYNFSVNPQERHWLRLHFYPANYNGLAAGDFQFSVWTSTGLTLLHNFSAYITAKALTQAYVVKEFSLPPTPAGFLALSFAPMPWGNETYAFVNGIEVLSMPDLFNEPATMVGFSDQTVDISGYAMQTMYRLNVGGVGTHIPPANDSGLTRTWYDDTPFVLGPTQGVVFQAGPHFRINYPSDIAEYAAPAEVYLDTRSMGSDPRVNQNYNLTWTMAVDGNFTYVARLHFCELILSKPNQRAFDIYVNNKTAQSDADVIGMTTERGVPTYRDFAVHVADEPGDESVWVALHPSVALRPQFYDAILNGLEIFKINDSKGNLAAPNPEPSRLLAKAELGAGSPGAPKGGAAGRHPNMAAVMGGTAGGAAAIGIVAAICVVEEP
;
A
#
# COMPACT_ATOMS: atom_id res chain seq x y z
N MET A 1 74.38 -38.71 8.14
CA MET A 1 73.97 -38.18 6.83
C MET A 1 72.45 -38.26 6.72
N ALA A 2 71.82 -37.13 6.40
CA ALA A 2 70.44 -36.90 5.95
C ALA A 2 69.26 -37.45 6.78
N SER A 3 68.64 -36.58 7.60
CA SER A 3 67.24 -36.72 8.03
C SER A 3 66.31 -36.08 6.97
N ALA A 4 65.41 -36.86 6.40
CA ALA A 4 64.43 -36.39 5.43
C ALA A 4 63.29 -35.61 6.11
N ALA A 5 63.21 -34.30 5.86
CA ALA A 5 62.08 -33.47 6.27
C ALA A 5 60.99 -33.51 5.18
N ARG A 6 59.87 -34.17 5.46
CA ARG A 6 58.64 -34.06 4.65
C ARG A 6 58.00 -32.70 4.93
N ARG A 7 57.90 -31.85 3.91
CA ARG A 7 57.07 -30.64 3.95
C ARG A 7 55.64 -31.01 3.58
N ALA A 8 54.72 -30.93 4.54
CA ALA A 8 53.29 -30.92 4.26
C ALA A 8 52.89 -29.50 3.85
N VAL A 9 52.34 -29.34 2.65
CA VAL A 9 51.75 -28.07 2.19
C VAL A 9 50.29 -28.08 2.61
N LEU A 10 49.93 -27.16 3.52
CA LEU A 10 48.55 -26.94 3.95
C LEU A 10 47.88 -26.03 2.90
N ALA A 11 47.01 -26.60 2.07
CA ALA A 11 46.16 -25.83 1.16
C ALA A 11 44.98 -25.26 1.96
N VAL A 12 45.03 -23.96 2.24
CA VAL A 12 43.89 -23.23 2.82
C VAL A 12 42.92 -22.93 1.68
N LEU A 13 41.81 -23.67 1.62
CA LEU A 13 40.66 -23.28 0.80
C LEU A 13 40.00 -22.07 1.47
N LEU A 14 40.20 -20.88 0.89
CA LEU A 14 39.35 -19.73 1.16
C LEU A 14 37.98 -19.99 0.50
N VAL A 15 37.03 -20.46 1.30
CA VAL A 15 35.61 -20.37 0.93
C VAL A 15 35.20 -18.92 1.13
N VAL A 16 35.23 -18.15 0.05
CA VAL A 16 34.57 -16.84 0.01
C VAL A 16 33.07 -17.16 0.01
N ALA A 17 32.42 -17.07 1.17
CA ALA A 17 30.97 -17.01 1.23
C ALA A 17 30.56 -15.73 0.48
N GLY A 18 30.07 -15.90 -0.74
CA GLY A 18 29.45 -14.80 -1.48
C GLY A 18 28.30 -14.27 -0.64
N VAL A 19 28.32 -12.98 -0.36
CA VAL A 19 27.12 -12.27 0.11
C VAL A 19 26.18 -12.33 -1.09
N ALA A 20 25.12 -13.15 -1.00
CA ALA A 20 24.05 -13.06 -1.97
C ALA A 20 23.38 -11.71 -1.72
N ASP A 21 23.50 -10.79 -2.69
CA ASP A 21 22.63 -9.63 -2.74
C ASP A 21 21.18 -10.11 -2.79
N ALA A 22 20.28 -9.32 -2.21
CA ALA A 22 18.86 -9.60 -2.27
C ALA A 22 18.44 -9.81 -3.75
N LYS A 23 17.77 -10.92 -4.04
CA LYS A 23 17.34 -11.21 -5.41
C LYS A 23 16.13 -10.34 -5.71
N VAL A 24 16.37 -9.23 -6.39
CA VAL A 24 15.30 -8.33 -6.85
C VAL A 24 14.51 -9.01 -7.95
N TYR A 25 13.18 -9.08 -7.80
CA TYR A 25 12.29 -9.58 -8.85
C TYR A 25 12.44 -8.73 -10.11
N THR A 26 12.51 -9.38 -11.27
CA THR A 26 12.54 -8.70 -12.57
C THR A 26 11.22 -8.97 -13.29
N PRO A 27 10.29 -8.00 -13.35
CA PRO A 27 9.03 -8.17 -14.05
C PRO A 27 9.21 -8.54 -15.53
N GLY A 28 8.49 -9.56 -15.99
CA GLY A 28 8.43 -9.92 -17.41
C GLY A 28 7.81 -8.80 -18.26
N ASP A 29 6.67 -8.27 -17.79
CA ASP A 29 6.07 -7.05 -18.31
C ASP A 29 6.41 -5.87 -17.41
N ARG A 30 6.87 -4.77 -18.01
CA ARG A 30 7.08 -3.49 -17.33
C ARG A 30 6.69 -2.34 -18.26
N ILE A 31 5.42 -1.98 -18.21
CA ILE A 31 4.82 -0.93 -19.03
C ILE A 31 4.50 0.25 -18.11
N MET A 32 5.05 1.42 -18.40
CA MET A 32 4.82 2.65 -17.64
C MET A 32 4.50 3.77 -18.63
N VAL A 33 3.25 4.23 -18.62
CA VAL A 33 2.71 5.16 -19.62
C VAL A 33 2.56 6.54 -19.01
N ASN A 34 3.19 7.55 -19.61
CA ASN A 34 3.01 8.95 -19.26
C ASN A 34 1.87 9.52 -20.09
N CYS A 35 0.67 9.56 -19.51
CA CYS A 35 -0.54 9.86 -20.25
C CYS A 35 -0.67 11.37 -20.56
N GLY A 36 -1.04 11.69 -21.79
CA GLY A 36 -1.11 13.07 -22.27
C GLY A 36 0.25 13.70 -22.61
N SER A 37 1.35 12.95 -22.51
CA SER A 37 2.69 13.44 -22.88
C SER A 37 3.02 13.19 -24.34
N THR A 38 3.79 14.09 -24.95
CA THR A 38 4.33 13.91 -26.31
C THR A 38 5.74 13.31 -26.32
N THR A 39 6.40 13.22 -25.17
CA THR A 39 7.77 12.70 -25.04
C THR A 39 7.91 11.76 -23.84
N ASP A 40 8.75 10.74 -24.01
CA ASP A 40 9.25 9.91 -22.92
C ASP A 40 9.94 10.78 -21.85
N GLY A 41 10.00 10.27 -20.62
CA GLY A 41 10.76 10.93 -19.56
C GLY A 41 11.06 10.02 -18.38
N LEU A 42 11.79 10.58 -17.42
CA LEU A 42 12.16 9.92 -16.17
C LEU A 42 11.46 10.63 -15.02
N ASP A 43 10.92 9.86 -14.07
CA ASP A 43 10.47 10.45 -12.81
C ASP A 43 11.65 10.73 -11.87
N ALA A 44 11.35 11.27 -10.68
CA ALA A 44 12.34 11.60 -9.66
C ALA A 44 13.17 10.39 -9.17
N GLU A 45 12.67 9.16 -9.38
CA GLU A 45 13.36 7.91 -9.02
C GLU A 45 14.09 7.29 -10.22
N GLY A 46 14.14 7.98 -11.36
CA GLY A 46 14.81 7.50 -12.57
C GLY A 46 14.04 6.38 -13.30
N ARG A 47 12.77 6.16 -12.99
CA ARG A 47 11.93 5.18 -13.72
C ARG A 47 11.51 5.78 -15.06
N LYS A 48 11.64 4.99 -16.13
CA LYS A 48 11.27 5.42 -17.48
C LYS A 48 9.77 5.31 -17.71
N TRP A 49 9.17 6.42 -18.13
CA TRP A 49 7.79 6.51 -18.57
C TRP A 49 7.72 6.85 -20.05
N ILE A 50 6.86 6.16 -20.79
CA ILE A 50 6.74 6.28 -22.25
C ILE A 50 5.51 7.12 -22.58
N ALA A 51 5.66 8.08 -23.49
CA ALA A 51 4.57 8.95 -23.92
C ALA A 51 3.47 8.18 -24.67
N ASP A 52 2.21 8.51 -24.39
CA ASP A 52 1.05 7.88 -25.01
C ASP A 52 0.56 8.63 -26.28
N THR A 53 1.45 9.09 -27.15
CA THR A 53 1.09 9.86 -28.35
C THR A 53 -0.01 9.22 -29.22
N ASN A 54 -0.75 10.01 -29.99
CA ASN A 54 -1.85 9.50 -30.83
C ASN A 54 -1.42 8.50 -31.92
N GLU A 55 -0.11 8.44 -32.22
CA GLU A 55 0.48 7.47 -33.15
C GLU A 55 0.85 6.14 -32.47
N ASN A 56 0.67 6.03 -31.16
CA ASN A 56 0.92 4.78 -30.44
C ASN A 56 -0.13 3.71 -30.77
N THR A 57 0.18 2.47 -30.38
CA THR A 57 -0.70 1.31 -30.55
C THR A 57 -1.53 0.99 -29.32
N TRP A 58 -1.43 1.77 -28.23
CA TRP A 58 -2.14 1.48 -26.99
C TRP A 58 -3.59 1.94 -27.04
N LEU A 59 -3.86 3.12 -27.62
CA LEU A 59 -5.21 3.61 -27.79
C LEU A 59 -5.84 3.00 -29.04
N THR A 60 -6.95 2.27 -28.85
CA THR A 60 -7.60 1.52 -29.93
C THR A 60 -8.15 2.40 -31.05
N ASP A 61 -8.42 3.67 -30.77
CA ASP A 61 -9.00 4.65 -31.71
C ASP A 61 -7.99 5.70 -32.18
N SER A 62 -6.70 5.53 -31.85
CA SER A 62 -5.64 6.49 -32.11
C SER A 62 -5.92 7.89 -31.52
N GLY A 63 -6.55 7.92 -30.33
CA GLY A 63 -6.74 9.13 -29.54
C GLY A 63 -7.94 10.00 -29.94
N LYS A 64 -8.80 9.55 -30.86
CA LYS A 64 -9.98 10.30 -31.35
C LYS A 64 -11.00 10.63 -30.26
N SER A 65 -11.09 9.82 -29.22
CA SER A 65 -11.95 9.97 -28.03
C SER A 65 -11.32 10.84 -26.94
N SER A 66 -10.14 11.42 -27.17
CA SER A 66 -9.30 11.99 -26.12
C SER A 66 -8.61 13.29 -26.51
N LEU A 67 -8.17 14.01 -25.48
CA LEU A 67 -7.34 15.21 -25.56
C LEU A 67 -6.10 15.01 -24.67
N MET A 68 -4.95 15.50 -25.13
CA MET A 68 -3.74 15.56 -24.34
C MET A 68 -3.66 16.94 -23.68
N ALA A 69 -3.47 17.00 -22.37
CA ALA A 69 -3.47 18.26 -21.63
C ALA A 69 -2.37 18.28 -20.56
N ALA A 70 -1.79 19.46 -20.34
CA ALA A 70 -0.99 19.74 -19.16
C ALA A 70 -1.89 20.17 -18.01
N ALA A 71 -1.49 19.88 -16.78
CA ALA A 71 -2.12 20.45 -15.60
C ALA A 71 -1.85 21.96 -15.55
N ASP A 72 -2.89 22.75 -15.25
CA ASP A 72 -2.78 24.22 -15.23
C ASP A 72 -1.87 24.74 -14.11
N ASP A 73 -1.82 24.02 -12.99
CA ASP A 73 -1.03 24.35 -11.81
C ASP A 73 -0.26 23.12 -11.30
N MET A 74 0.86 23.36 -10.62
CA MET A 74 1.67 22.32 -9.98
C MET A 74 1.58 22.43 -8.46
N ASP A 75 1.15 21.35 -7.81
CA ASP A 75 1.22 21.23 -6.36
C ASP A 75 2.67 20.90 -5.93
N PRO A 76 3.27 21.65 -4.99
CA PRO A 76 4.65 21.44 -4.56
C PRO A 76 4.88 20.12 -3.81
N THR A 77 3.82 19.43 -3.40
CA THR A 77 3.89 18.12 -2.72
C THR A 77 3.89 16.94 -3.68
N LEU A 78 3.80 17.17 -4.99
CA LEU A 78 3.98 16.11 -5.98
C LEU A 78 5.38 15.49 -5.88
N PRO A 79 5.50 14.15 -5.94
CA PRO A 79 6.81 13.49 -5.85
C PRO A 79 7.66 13.72 -7.11
N SER A 80 7.03 14.05 -8.23
CA SER A 80 7.65 14.24 -9.53
C SER A 80 6.67 14.93 -10.47
N THR A 81 7.16 15.63 -11.50
CA THR A 81 6.30 16.14 -12.59
C THR A 81 5.82 15.01 -13.49
N ILE A 82 6.58 13.92 -13.62
CA ILE A 82 6.20 12.72 -14.37
C ILE A 82 5.71 11.66 -13.38
N PRO A 83 4.52 11.06 -13.58
CA PRO A 83 3.58 11.26 -14.69
C PRO A 83 2.51 12.36 -14.44
N TYR A 84 2.58 13.10 -13.34
CA TYR A 84 1.43 13.86 -12.82
C TYR A 84 1.08 15.17 -13.55
N MET A 85 2.03 15.85 -14.17
CA MET A 85 1.80 17.17 -14.79
C MET A 85 1.20 17.10 -16.20
N THR A 86 1.04 15.90 -16.75
CA THR A 86 0.32 15.66 -18.01
C THR A 86 -0.80 14.67 -17.77
N GLY A 87 -1.92 14.83 -18.46
CA GLY A 87 -3.05 13.92 -18.39
C GLY A 87 -3.68 13.73 -19.77
N ARG A 88 -4.19 12.52 -20.01
CA ARG A 88 -5.10 12.28 -21.12
C ARG A 88 -6.53 12.39 -20.62
N VAL A 89 -7.28 13.30 -21.22
CA VAL A 89 -8.68 13.58 -20.92
C VAL A 89 -9.55 12.88 -21.97
N PHE A 90 -10.61 12.19 -21.56
CA PHE A 90 -11.54 11.49 -22.44
C PHE A 90 -12.91 12.16 -22.39
N THR A 91 -13.44 12.49 -23.57
CA THR A 91 -14.78 13.09 -23.74
C THR A 91 -15.86 12.05 -24.05
N MET A 92 -15.45 10.81 -24.30
CA MET A 92 -16.29 9.64 -24.49
C MET A 92 -15.51 8.41 -24.03
N GLU A 93 -16.08 7.22 -24.17
CA GLU A 93 -15.36 5.98 -23.84
C GLU A 93 -14.07 5.86 -24.66
N ALA A 94 -12.96 5.60 -23.97
CA ALA A 94 -11.65 5.36 -24.56
C ALA A 94 -11.06 4.07 -24.00
N VAL A 95 -10.34 3.32 -24.85
CA VAL A 95 -9.81 2.00 -24.49
C VAL A 95 -8.31 1.95 -24.74
N TYR A 96 -7.55 1.69 -23.68
CA TYR A 96 -6.16 1.26 -23.75
C TYR A 96 -6.10 -0.25 -23.92
N ASN A 97 -5.14 -0.74 -24.70
CA ASN A 97 -4.89 -2.17 -24.87
C ASN A 97 -3.40 -2.47 -24.69
N PHE A 98 -3.10 -3.35 -23.72
CA PHE A 98 -1.75 -3.76 -23.37
C PHE A 98 -1.56 -5.25 -23.67
N SER A 99 -0.52 -5.62 -24.40
CA SER A 99 -0.07 -7.01 -24.46
C SER A 99 0.62 -7.37 -23.14
N VAL A 100 0.23 -8.49 -22.55
CA VAL A 100 0.71 -8.94 -21.24
C VAL A 100 0.97 -10.45 -21.25
N ASN A 101 1.86 -10.92 -20.38
CA ASN A 101 2.15 -12.33 -20.18
C ASN A 101 0.91 -13.07 -19.65
N PRO A 102 0.37 -14.06 -20.38
CA PRO A 102 -0.88 -14.70 -20.00
C PRO A 102 -0.80 -15.60 -18.75
N GLN A 103 0.41 -15.90 -18.27
CA GLN A 103 0.62 -16.82 -17.13
C GLN A 103 0.97 -16.09 -15.82
N GLU A 104 1.28 -14.80 -15.90
CA GLU A 104 1.67 -14.03 -14.72
C GLU A 104 0.50 -13.17 -14.23
N ARG A 105 0.51 -12.91 -12.93
CA ARG A 105 -0.35 -11.92 -12.29
C ARG A 105 0.24 -10.53 -12.56
N HIS A 106 -0.59 -9.49 -12.60
CA HIS A 106 -0.11 -8.13 -12.87
C HIS A 106 -0.51 -7.14 -11.79
N TRP A 107 0.42 -6.28 -11.39
CA TRP A 107 0.10 -5.00 -10.78
C TRP A 107 -0.36 -4.03 -11.87
N LEU A 108 -1.55 -3.45 -11.68
CA LEU A 108 -2.05 -2.31 -12.42
C LEU A 108 -2.08 -1.10 -11.48
N ARG A 109 -1.40 -0.01 -11.83
CA ARG A 109 -1.48 1.26 -11.10
C ARG A 109 -2.03 2.35 -12.00
N LEU A 110 -3.03 3.07 -11.49
CA LEU A 110 -3.63 4.22 -12.15
C LEU A 110 -3.28 5.47 -11.33
N HIS A 111 -2.62 6.44 -11.97
CA HIS A 111 -2.15 7.67 -11.35
C HIS A 111 -3.08 8.82 -11.74
N PHE A 112 -3.56 9.56 -10.73
CA PHE A 112 -4.46 10.70 -10.90
C PHE A 112 -3.97 11.91 -10.12
N TYR A 113 -3.75 13.02 -10.80
CA TYR A 113 -3.52 14.35 -10.24
C TYR A 113 -4.74 15.22 -10.57
N PRO A 114 -5.67 15.43 -9.63
CA PRO A 114 -6.90 16.17 -9.88
C PRO A 114 -6.66 17.69 -9.95
N ALA A 115 -6.04 18.13 -11.04
CA ALA A 115 -5.88 19.52 -11.42
C ALA A 115 -6.90 19.94 -12.48
N ASN A 116 -6.86 21.22 -12.87
CA ASN A 116 -7.56 21.67 -14.06
C ASN A 116 -6.74 21.29 -15.30
N TYR A 117 -7.43 20.86 -16.36
CA TYR A 117 -6.80 20.46 -17.61
C TYR A 117 -7.53 21.10 -18.77
N ASN A 118 -6.83 21.95 -19.54
CA ASN A 118 -7.39 22.61 -20.72
C ASN A 118 -8.70 23.39 -20.41
N GLY A 119 -8.74 24.05 -19.24
CA GLY A 119 -9.90 24.81 -18.77
C GLY A 119 -11.06 23.99 -18.19
N LEU A 120 -10.94 22.65 -18.14
CA LEU A 120 -11.90 21.77 -17.46
C LEU A 120 -11.56 21.71 -15.97
N ALA A 121 -12.56 21.89 -15.12
CA ALA A 121 -12.34 21.92 -13.67
C ALA A 121 -12.09 20.51 -13.13
N ALA A 122 -11.23 20.38 -12.12
CA ALA A 122 -10.94 19.10 -11.46
C ALA A 122 -12.19 18.34 -10.98
N GLY A 123 -13.25 19.07 -10.61
CA GLY A 123 -14.53 18.51 -10.17
C GLY A 123 -15.40 17.91 -11.27
N ASP A 124 -15.13 18.21 -12.54
CA ASP A 124 -15.91 17.73 -13.69
C ASP A 124 -15.47 16.32 -14.14
N PHE A 125 -14.38 15.81 -13.57
CA PHE A 125 -13.87 14.47 -13.83
C PHE A 125 -14.59 13.44 -12.95
N GLN A 126 -15.57 12.76 -13.54
CA GLN A 126 -16.33 11.70 -12.90
C GLN A 126 -16.57 10.55 -13.88
N PHE A 127 -16.02 9.38 -13.57
CA PHE A 127 -15.90 8.31 -14.58
C PHE A 127 -15.84 6.91 -13.97
N SER A 128 -15.96 5.92 -14.84
CA SER A 128 -15.77 4.50 -14.51
C SER A 128 -14.57 3.93 -15.26
N VAL A 129 -13.94 2.91 -14.68
CA VAL A 129 -12.83 2.16 -15.28
C VAL A 129 -13.08 0.67 -15.11
N TRP A 130 -13.00 -0.08 -16.20
CA TRP A 130 -13.15 -1.54 -16.19
C TRP A 130 -12.18 -2.22 -17.16
N THR A 131 -11.98 -3.51 -16.94
CA THR A 131 -11.07 -4.33 -17.74
C THR A 131 -11.82 -5.18 -18.77
N SER A 132 -11.12 -5.64 -19.82
CA SER A 132 -11.62 -6.67 -20.74
C SER A 132 -11.93 -8.01 -20.06
N THR A 133 -11.42 -8.25 -18.85
CA THR A 133 -11.67 -9.46 -18.06
C THR A 133 -12.98 -9.41 -17.26
N GLY A 134 -13.73 -8.30 -17.35
CA GLY A 134 -15.00 -8.11 -16.65
C GLY A 134 -14.86 -7.56 -15.22
N LEU A 135 -13.69 -7.04 -14.86
CA LEU A 135 -13.47 -6.41 -13.56
C LEU A 135 -13.84 -4.92 -13.63
N THR A 136 -14.70 -4.47 -12.73
CA THR A 136 -14.96 -3.04 -12.53
C THR A 136 -14.02 -2.52 -11.46
N LEU A 137 -13.03 -1.71 -11.85
CA LEU A 137 -12.00 -1.19 -10.96
C LEU A 137 -12.48 0.06 -10.22
N LEU A 138 -13.15 0.95 -10.97
CA LEU A 138 -13.65 2.24 -10.49
C LEU A 138 -15.03 2.48 -11.10
N HIS A 139 -15.95 3.07 -10.32
CA HIS A 139 -17.28 3.40 -10.77
C HIS A 139 -17.71 4.72 -10.12
N ASN A 140 -18.20 5.66 -10.93
CA ASN A 140 -18.55 7.00 -10.47
C ASN A 140 -17.42 7.70 -9.68
N PHE A 141 -16.17 7.41 -10.05
CA PHE A 141 -14.99 7.83 -9.31
C PHE A 141 -14.67 9.30 -9.58
N SER A 142 -14.36 10.04 -8.53
CA SER A 142 -13.80 11.39 -8.57
C SER A 142 -12.46 11.42 -7.84
N ALA A 143 -11.39 11.61 -8.61
CA ALA A 143 -10.06 11.81 -8.05
C ALA A 143 -10.01 13.07 -7.18
N TYR A 144 -10.73 14.13 -7.56
CA TYR A 144 -10.82 15.38 -6.81
C TYR A 144 -11.42 15.19 -5.41
N ILE A 145 -12.59 14.55 -5.32
CA ILE A 145 -13.23 14.26 -4.02
C ILE A 145 -12.32 13.35 -3.17
N THR A 146 -11.74 12.33 -3.79
CA THR A 146 -10.85 11.37 -3.11
C THR A 146 -9.60 12.06 -2.52
N ALA A 147 -8.87 12.81 -3.36
CA ALA A 147 -7.67 13.53 -2.96
C ALA A 147 -7.96 14.54 -1.84
N LYS A 148 -9.08 15.26 -1.95
CA LYS A 148 -9.54 16.22 -0.96
C LYS A 148 -9.88 15.56 0.38
N ALA A 149 -10.61 14.44 0.38
CA ALA A 149 -10.96 13.73 1.61
C ALA A 149 -9.71 13.16 2.33
N LEU A 150 -8.72 12.73 1.55
CA LEU A 150 -7.45 12.19 2.05
C LEU A 150 -6.39 13.27 2.34
N THR A 151 -6.66 14.54 2.00
CA THR A 151 -5.68 15.64 2.10
C THR A 151 -4.38 15.33 1.33
N GLN A 152 -4.53 14.82 0.10
CA GLN A 152 -3.43 14.47 -0.79
C GLN A 152 -3.50 15.30 -2.07
N ALA A 153 -2.35 15.58 -2.68
CA ALA A 153 -2.31 16.27 -3.98
C ALA A 153 -2.65 15.33 -5.15
N TYR A 154 -2.35 14.03 -5.03
CA TYR A 154 -2.56 13.03 -6.07
C TYR A 154 -3.09 11.73 -5.45
N VAL A 155 -3.60 10.84 -6.31
CA VAL A 155 -4.13 9.53 -5.93
C VAL A 155 -3.50 8.47 -6.82
N VAL A 156 -3.06 7.36 -6.22
CA VAL A 156 -2.69 6.15 -6.95
C VAL A 156 -3.66 5.04 -6.55
N LYS A 157 -4.29 4.41 -7.55
CA LYS A 157 -5.10 3.21 -7.35
C LYS A 157 -4.30 2.02 -7.84
N GLU A 158 -3.91 1.14 -6.92
CA GLU A 158 -3.13 -0.07 -7.22
C GLU A 158 -4.03 -1.31 -7.14
N PHE A 159 -3.97 -2.16 -8.16
CA PHE A 159 -4.72 -3.39 -8.29
C PHE A 159 -3.81 -4.56 -8.63
N SER A 160 -4.02 -5.71 -8.01
CA SER A 160 -3.44 -6.99 -8.39
C SER A 160 -4.46 -7.76 -9.21
N LEU A 161 -4.18 -7.98 -10.49
CA LEU A 161 -5.06 -8.63 -11.45
C LEU A 161 -4.59 -10.07 -11.69
N PRO A 162 -5.48 -11.08 -11.53
CA PRO A 162 -5.12 -12.46 -11.83
C PRO A 162 -4.66 -12.63 -13.29
N PRO A 163 -3.94 -13.72 -13.60
CA PRO A 163 -3.44 -13.94 -14.96
C PRO A 163 -4.53 -13.84 -16.00
N THR A 164 -4.21 -13.19 -17.13
CA THR A 164 -5.16 -12.95 -18.22
C THR A 164 -4.85 -13.88 -19.40
N PRO A 165 -5.54 -15.03 -19.55
CA PRO A 165 -5.15 -16.06 -20.51
C PRO A 165 -5.18 -15.60 -21.98
N ALA A 166 -5.93 -14.53 -22.26
CA ALA A 166 -6.00 -13.92 -23.58
C ALA A 166 -4.69 -13.24 -24.03
N GLY A 167 -3.74 -12.99 -23.12
CA GLY A 167 -2.46 -12.35 -23.41
C GLY A 167 -2.56 -10.84 -23.66
N PHE A 168 -3.70 -10.23 -23.36
CA PHE A 168 -3.89 -8.78 -23.41
C PHE A 168 -4.83 -8.30 -22.31
N LEU A 169 -4.57 -7.09 -21.82
CA LEU A 169 -5.39 -6.37 -20.85
C LEU A 169 -5.89 -5.09 -21.51
N ALA A 170 -7.20 -4.98 -21.73
CA ALA A 170 -7.80 -3.73 -22.16
C ALA A 170 -8.38 -2.98 -20.96
N LEU A 171 -8.17 -1.67 -20.89
CA LEU A 171 -8.71 -0.77 -19.87
C LEU A 171 -9.61 0.26 -20.54
N SER A 172 -10.90 0.19 -20.25
CA SER A 172 -11.88 1.17 -20.72
C SER A 172 -12.06 2.26 -19.67
N PHE A 173 -12.02 3.51 -20.10
CA PHE A 173 -12.34 4.70 -19.31
C PHE A 173 -13.58 5.36 -19.92
N ALA A 174 -14.64 5.52 -19.14
CA ALA A 174 -15.86 6.16 -19.63
C ALA A 174 -16.36 7.25 -18.68
N PRO A 175 -16.56 8.49 -19.18
CA PRO A 175 -17.24 9.54 -18.42
C PRO A 175 -18.66 9.12 -17.99
N MET A 176 -19.12 9.63 -16.84
CA MET A 176 -20.46 9.35 -16.33
C MET A 176 -21.51 10.26 -16.97
N PRO A 177 -22.60 9.73 -17.56
CA PRO A 177 -23.64 10.57 -18.14
C PRO A 177 -24.53 11.16 -17.02
N TRP A 178 -24.12 12.28 -16.41
CA TRP A 178 -24.85 12.90 -15.30
C TRP A 178 -25.10 14.38 -15.54
N GLY A 179 -26.26 14.75 -16.10
CA GLY A 179 -26.87 16.10 -16.08
C GLY A 179 -26.11 17.25 -16.76
N ASN A 180 -24.80 17.28 -16.65
CA ASN A 180 -23.78 18.14 -17.24
C ASN A 180 -22.78 17.26 -18.02
N GLU A 181 -21.91 17.89 -18.81
CA GLU A 181 -20.77 17.20 -19.41
C GLU A 181 -19.77 16.81 -18.32
N THR A 182 -19.45 15.52 -18.23
CA THR A 182 -18.38 14.99 -17.38
C THR A 182 -17.28 14.41 -18.25
N TYR A 183 -16.11 14.24 -17.67
CA TYR A 183 -14.94 13.72 -18.36
C TYR A 183 -14.29 12.58 -17.56
N ALA A 184 -13.50 11.76 -18.25
CA ALA A 184 -12.58 10.83 -17.63
C ALA A 184 -11.15 11.33 -17.85
N PHE A 185 -10.21 10.96 -16.98
CA PHE A 185 -8.81 11.26 -17.22
C PHE A 185 -7.89 10.28 -16.53
N VAL A 186 -6.64 10.23 -16.97
CA VAL A 186 -5.55 9.51 -16.32
C VAL A 186 -4.22 10.21 -16.59
N ASN A 187 -3.35 10.27 -15.60
CA ASN A 187 -2.01 10.87 -15.72
C ASN A 187 -0.94 9.82 -16.01
N GLY A 188 -1.06 8.64 -15.41
CA GLY A 188 -0.14 7.55 -15.68
C GLY A 188 -0.78 6.19 -15.47
N ILE A 189 -0.30 5.21 -16.24
CA ILE A 189 -0.71 3.80 -16.15
C ILE A 189 0.55 2.96 -16.00
N GLU A 190 0.65 2.17 -14.94
CA GLU A 190 1.68 1.15 -14.79
C GLU A 190 1.04 -0.25 -14.92
N VAL A 191 1.63 -1.12 -15.75
CA VAL A 191 1.31 -2.55 -15.82
C VAL A 191 2.62 -3.32 -15.61
N LEU A 192 2.73 -4.01 -14.48
CA LEU A 192 3.92 -4.77 -14.12
C LEU A 192 3.56 -6.22 -13.83
N SER A 193 4.31 -7.17 -14.40
CA SER A 193 4.24 -8.56 -13.95
C SER A 193 4.59 -8.65 -12.47
N MET A 194 3.97 -9.60 -11.78
CA MET A 194 4.32 -9.99 -10.42
C MET A 194 4.30 -11.51 -10.28
N PRO A 195 5.12 -12.08 -9.38
CA PRO A 195 5.00 -13.49 -9.05
C PRO A 195 3.66 -13.73 -8.35
N ASP A 196 3.22 -14.98 -8.31
CA ASP A 196 1.98 -15.33 -7.63
C ASP A 196 2.16 -15.31 -6.10
N LEU A 197 2.05 -14.10 -5.53
CA LEU A 197 2.18 -13.86 -4.09
C LEU A 197 0.93 -14.27 -3.28
N PHE A 198 -0.16 -14.68 -3.94
CA PHE A 198 -1.46 -14.98 -3.32
C PHE A 198 -1.89 -16.43 -3.57
N ASN A 199 -0.91 -17.32 -3.71
CA ASN A 199 -1.09 -18.74 -4.01
C ASN A 199 -1.55 -19.58 -2.81
N GLU A 200 -1.38 -19.08 -1.59
CA GLU A 200 -1.86 -19.71 -0.36
C GLU A 200 -3.25 -19.16 0.03
N PRO A 201 -4.17 -20.00 0.54
CA PRO A 201 -5.48 -19.54 0.95
C PRO A 201 -5.42 -18.72 2.25
N ALA A 202 -6.29 -17.72 2.38
CA ALA A 202 -6.40 -16.90 3.59
C ALA A 202 -7.27 -17.57 4.65
N THR A 203 -6.92 -17.43 5.93
CA THR A 203 -7.75 -17.90 7.05
C THR A 203 -8.99 -17.01 7.20
N MET A 204 -10.17 -17.62 7.29
CA MET A 204 -11.43 -16.89 7.47
C MET A 204 -11.63 -16.49 8.93
N VAL A 205 -11.63 -15.18 9.16
CA VAL A 205 -11.74 -14.62 10.51
C VAL A 205 -13.12 -14.90 11.11
N GLY A 206 -13.14 -15.45 12.32
CA GLY A 206 -14.38 -15.82 13.03
C GLY A 206 -14.95 -17.19 12.67
N PHE A 207 -14.29 -17.96 11.79
CA PHE A 207 -14.68 -19.32 11.45
C PHE A 207 -13.49 -20.26 11.65
N SER A 208 -13.54 -21.10 12.69
CA SER A 208 -12.47 -22.05 13.00
C SER A 208 -12.19 -22.98 11.83
N ASP A 209 -10.90 -23.12 11.50
CA ASP A 209 -10.36 -24.03 10.48
C ASP A 209 -10.93 -23.83 9.06
N GLN A 210 -11.49 -22.65 8.77
CA GLN A 210 -11.94 -22.30 7.43
C GLN A 210 -10.94 -21.39 6.74
N THR A 211 -10.79 -21.62 5.43
CA THR A 211 -9.94 -20.81 4.56
C THR A 211 -10.70 -20.42 3.30
N VAL A 212 -10.26 -19.35 2.65
CA VAL A 212 -10.74 -18.91 1.33
C VAL A 212 -9.56 -18.89 0.39
N ASP A 213 -9.73 -19.54 -0.77
CA ASP A 213 -8.79 -19.44 -1.87
C ASP A 213 -8.84 -18.01 -2.45
N ILE A 214 -7.75 -17.28 -2.31
CA ILE A 214 -7.63 -15.88 -2.75
C ILE A 214 -6.88 -15.74 -4.08
N SER A 215 -6.36 -16.84 -4.64
CA SER A 215 -5.48 -16.83 -5.82
C SER A 215 -6.20 -16.37 -7.09
N GLY A 216 -7.51 -16.63 -7.20
CA GLY A 216 -8.33 -16.24 -8.35
C GLY A 216 -8.91 -14.83 -8.28
N TYR A 217 -8.78 -14.14 -7.15
CA TYR A 217 -9.39 -12.82 -6.96
C TYR A 217 -8.49 -11.70 -7.52
N ALA A 218 -9.14 -10.69 -8.07
CA ALA A 218 -8.55 -9.38 -8.25
C ALA A 218 -8.59 -8.63 -6.92
N MET A 219 -7.54 -7.88 -6.64
CA MET A 219 -7.38 -7.18 -5.37
C MET A 219 -7.07 -5.71 -5.60
N GLN A 220 -7.63 -4.83 -4.79
CA GLN A 220 -7.20 -3.44 -4.68
C GLN A 220 -6.34 -3.30 -3.41
N THR A 221 -5.12 -2.77 -3.54
CA THR A 221 -4.31 -2.42 -2.37
C THR A 221 -4.93 -1.22 -1.67
N MET A 222 -5.28 -1.39 -0.40
CA MET A 222 -5.85 -0.33 0.43
C MET A 222 -4.76 0.30 1.30
N TYR A 223 -3.93 -0.52 1.92
CA TYR A 223 -2.84 -0.09 2.79
C TYR A 223 -1.63 -1.03 2.63
N ARG A 224 -0.42 -0.46 2.77
CA ARG A 224 0.85 -1.19 2.79
C ARG A 224 1.81 -0.49 3.74
N LEU A 225 2.06 -1.09 4.89
CA LEU A 225 2.73 -0.47 6.03
C LEU A 225 4.02 -1.20 6.41
N ASN A 226 5.10 -0.44 6.57
CA ASN A 226 6.34 -0.86 7.23
C ASN A 226 6.19 -0.64 8.74
N VAL A 227 5.91 -1.69 9.50
CA VAL A 227 5.51 -1.58 10.90
C VAL A 227 6.74 -1.46 11.80
N GLY A 228 6.85 -0.32 12.48
CA GLY A 228 8.03 0.04 13.26
C GLY A 228 9.09 0.81 12.47
N GLY A 229 8.93 0.99 11.15
CA GLY A 229 9.77 1.88 10.34
C GLY A 229 9.46 3.36 10.56
N VAL A 230 9.50 3.83 11.80
CA VAL A 230 9.01 5.16 12.21
C VAL A 230 9.72 6.29 11.45
N GLY A 231 8.94 7.16 10.81
CA GLY A 231 9.46 8.27 10.03
C GLY A 231 10.18 7.86 8.75
N THR A 232 10.10 6.59 8.37
CA THR A 232 10.68 6.07 7.12
C THR A 232 9.56 5.66 6.17
N HIS A 233 9.81 5.83 4.87
CA HIS A 233 9.05 5.13 3.84
C HIS A 233 10.04 4.24 3.07
N ILE A 234 9.53 3.17 2.46
CA ILE A 234 10.31 2.41 1.48
C ILE A 234 9.84 2.85 0.10
N PRO A 235 10.67 3.58 -0.68
CA PRO A 235 10.29 3.99 -2.02
C PRO A 235 10.23 2.79 -2.98
N PRO A 236 9.52 2.90 -4.11
CA PRO A 236 9.51 1.91 -5.18
C PRO A 236 10.90 1.39 -5.58
N ALA A 237 11.91 2.26 -5.64
CA ALA A 237 13.29 1.89 -5.96
C ALA A 237 13.94 0.90 -4.98
N ASN A 238 13.47 0.85 -3.73
CA ASN A 238 14.00 0.00 -2.67
C ASN A 238 13.06 -1.17 -2.31
N ASP A 239 12.01 -1.40 -3.11
CA ASP A 239 11.18 -2.60 -2.97
C ASP A 239 11.87 -3.84 -3.56
N SER A 240 11.24 -5.01 -3.40
CA SER A 240 11.71 -6.31 -3.92
C SER A 240 11.67 -6.45 -5.45
N GLY A 241 11.61 -5.35 -6.20
CA GLY A 241 11.48 -5.31 -7.67
C GLY A 241 10.04 -5.14 -8.17
N LEU A 242 9.06 -5.14 -7.27
CA LEU A 242 7.65 -4.90 -7.57
C LEU A 242 7.27 -3.42 -7.50
N THR A 243 8.23 -2.54 -7.19
CA THR A 243 8.08 -1.07 -7.18
C THR A 243 6.93 -0.57 -6.32
N ARG A 244 6.63 -1.29 -5.22
CA ARG A 244 5.61 -0.92 -4.24
C ARG A 244 6.17 0.10 -3.25
N THR A 245 5.32 0.98 -2.74
CA THR A 245 5.67 1.88 -1.64
C THR A 245 5.17 1.32 -0.31
N TRP A 246 6.02 1.32 0.71
CA TRP A 246 5.63 0.97 2.09
C TRP A 246 5.69 2.21 2.98
N TYR A 247 4.62 2.44 3.75
CA TYR A 247 4.44 3.64 4.58
C TYR A 247 4.62 3.35 6.07
N ASP A 248 4.99 4.36 6.85
CA ASP A 248 5.00 4.29 8.32
C ASP A 248 3.62 3.89 8.88
N ASP A 249 3.61 2.95 9.83
CA ASP A 249 2.40 2.46 10.48
C ASP A 249 1.84 3.41 11.55
N THR A 250 2.67 4.31 12.07
CA THR A 250 2.37 5.17 13.24
C THR A 250 1.04 5.93 13.13
N PRO A 251 0.65 6.51 11.97
CA PRO A 251 -0.65 7.19 11.82
C PRO A 251 -1.88 6.28 12.01
N PHE A 252 -1.69 4.96 11.91
CA PHE A 252 -2.76 3.96 11.98
C PHE A 252 -2.82 3.26 13.35
N VAL A 253 -1.84 3.47 14.23
CA VAL A 253 -1.82 2.87 15.57
C VAL A 253 -2.81 3.59 16.47
N LEU A 254 -3.79 2.85 16.98
CA LEU A 254 -4.86 3.38 17.80
C LEU A 254 -4.48 3.46 19.28
N GLY A 255 -4.87 4.57 19.90
CA GLY A 255 -4.84 4.74 21.35
C GLY A 255 -3.55 5.37 21.87
N PRO A 256 -3.49 5.64 23.19
CA PRO A 256 -2.35 6.34 23.80
C PRO A 256 -1.09 5.47 23.91
N THR A 257 -1.24 4.14 23.84
CA THR A 257 -0.14 3.19 23.98
C THR A 257 0.22 2.63 22.61
N GLN A 258 1.22 3.24 21.97
CA GLN A 258 1.66 2.86 20.62
C GLN A 258 2.73 1.76 20.60
N GLY A 259 2.97 1.11 21.74
CA GLY A 259 4.03 0.11 21.88
C GLY A 259 5.44 0.72 21.80
N VAL A 260 6.42 -0.13 21.51
CA VAL A 260 7.83 0.24 21.32
C VAL A 260 8.33 -0.29 19.98
N VAL A 261 9.31 0.39 19.41
CA VAL A 261 9.93 -0.01 18.15
C VAL A 261 11.30 -0.56 18.42
N PHE A 262 11.62 -1.68 17.75
CA PHE A 262 12.96 -2.25 17.71
C PHE A 262 13.44 -2.29 16.26
N GLN A 263 14.67 -1.82 16.06
CA GLN A 263 15.35 -1.85 14.77
C GLN A 263 16.55 -2.77 14.88
N ALA A 264 16.70 -3.67 13.91
CA ALA A 264 17.84 -4.55 13.85
C ALA A 264 19.13 -3.75 13.58
N GLY A 265 20.26 -4.20 14.15
CA GLY A 265 21.54 -3.57 13.91
C GLY A 265 22.00 -3.70 12.44
N PRO A 266 22.94 -2.87 11.96
CA PRO A 266 23.33 -2.76 10.55
C PRO A 266 23.96 -4.03 9.95
N HIS A 267 24.30 -5.02 10.78
CA HIS A 267 24.88 -6.30 10.38
C HIS A 267 23.90 -7.47 10.53
N PHE A 268 22.66 -7.21 10.95
CA PHE A 268 21.63 -8.23 10.99
C PHE A 268 21.25 -8.62 9.55
N ARG A 269 21.06 -9.91 9.32
CA ARG A 269 20.69 -10.45 8.00
C ARG A 269 19.37 -11.17 8.10
N ILE A 270 18.49 -10.87 7.16
CA ILE A 270 17.24 -11.60 6.95
C ILE A 270 17.57 -12.86 6.15
N ASN A 271 17.11 -14.00 6.64
CA ASN A 271 17.30 -15.30 6.01
C ASN A 271 15.98 -15.71 5.36
N TYR A 272 15.75 -15.24 4.13
CA TYR A 272 14.54 -15.60 3.38
C TYR A 272 14.48 -17.10 3.11
N PRO A 273 13.35 -17.78 3.38
CA PRO A 273 13.21 -19.21 3.15
C PRO A 273 13.10 -19.58 1.66
N SER A 274 12.79 -18.61 0.80
CA SER A 274 12.57 -18.79 -0.64
C SER A 274 12.55 -17.45 -1.39
N ASP A 275 12.76 -17.49 -2.71
CA ASP A 275 12.61 -16.32 -3.59
C ASP A 275 11.22 -15.68 -3.46
N ILE A 276 10.14 -16.48 -3.34
CA ILE A 276 8.78 -15.94 -3.22
C ILE A 276 8.59 -15.15 -1.91
N ALA A 277 9.22 -15.58 -0.81
CA ALA A 277 9.20 -14.86 0.46
C ALA A 277 9.98 -13.54 0.38
N GLU A 278 11.06 -13.51 -0.40
CA GLU A 278 11.83 -12.30 -0.68
C GLU A 278 11.06 -11.31 -1.56
N TYR A 279 10.32 -11.79 -2.55
CA TYR A 279 9.44 -10.95 -3.35
C TYR A 279 8.25 -10.42 -2.55
N ALA A 280 7.77 -11.17 -1.55
CA ALA A 280 6.61 -10.78 -0.74
C ALA A 280 6.82 -9.43 -0.03
N ALA A 281 8.00 -9.16 0.53
CA ALA A 281 8.35 -7.85 1.10
C ALA A 281 9.87 -7.66 1.18
N PRO A 282 10.39 -6.43 1.00
CA PRO A 282 11.82 -6.13 1.07
C PRO A 282 12.36 -6.32 2.49
N ALA A 283 13.68 -6.47 2.62
CA ALA A 283 14.33 -6.79 3.89
C ALA A 283 14.07 -5.71 4.95
N GLU A 284 13.98 -4.46 4.52
CA GLU A 284 13.68 -3.28 5.34
C GLU A 284 12.36 -3.43 6.12
N VAL A 285 11.35 -4.11 5.56
CA VAL A 285 10.10 -4.41 6.29
C VAL A 285 10.34 -5.34 7.47
N TYR A 286 11.27 -6.30 7.34
CA TYR A 286 11.53 -7.29 8.37
C TYR A 286 12.63 -6.88 9.35
N LEU A 287 13.38 -5.82 9.07
CA LEU A 287 14.45 -5.31 9.93
C LEU A 287 13.93 -4.39 11.05
N ASP A 288 12.71 -3.90 10.92
CA ASP A 288 12.00 -3.14 11.94
C ASP A 288 10.84 -3.96 12.52
N THR A 289 10.50 -3.72 13.78
CA THR A 289 9.31 -4.30 14.39
C THR A 289 8.71 -3.37 15.43
N ARG A 290 7.39 -3.33 15.50
CA ARG A 290 6.66 -2.76 16.64
C ARG A 290 6.24 -3.87 17.59
N SER A 291 6.57 -3.71 18.87
CA SER A 291 6.15 -4.60 19.94
C SER A 291 5.37 -3.86 21.03
N MET A 292 4.83 -4.58 22.01
CA MET A 292 4.09 -3.97 23.12
C MET A 292 5.02 -3.35 24.17
N GLY A 293 6.21 -3.94 24.35
CA GLY A 293 7.25 -3.44 25.24
C GLY A 293 7.68 -4.45 26.30
N SER A 294 8.50 -4.01 27.25
CA SER A 294 9.15 -4.91 28.20
C SER A 294 8.39 -5.14 29.52
N ASP A 295 7.34 -4.37 29.82
CA ASP A 295 6.57 -4.55 31.07
C ASP A 295 5.38 -5.50 30.83
N PRO A 296 5.46 -6.77 31.27
CA PRO A 296 4.39 -7.74 31.05
C PRO A 296 3.08 -7.34 31.73
N ARG A 297 3.12 -6.55 32.81
CA ARG A 297 1.91 -6.08 33.49
C ARG A 297 1.17 -5.06 32.66
N VAL A 298 1.89 -4.25 31.86
CA VAL A 298 1.24 -3.31 30.94
C VAL A 298 0.69 -4.09 29.76
N ASN A 299 1.51 -4.94 29.13
CA ASN A 299 1.15 -5.66 27.91
C ASN A 299 -0.09 -6.55 28.06
N GLN A 300 -0.32 -7.13 29.24
CA GLN A 300 -1.53 -7.93 29.52
C GLN A 300 -2.82 -7.10 29.67
N ASN A 301 -2.74 -5.77 29.71
CA ASN A 301 -3.89 -4.89 29.99
C ASN A 301 -4.29 -4.01 28.79
N TYR A 302 -3.71 -4.22 27.60
CA TYR A 302 -4.15 -3.54 26.38
C TYR A 302 -3.89 -4.38 25.14
N ASN A 303 -4.43 -3.96 23.99
CA ASN A 303 -4.11 -4.54 22.70
C ASN A 303 -3.33 -3.53 21.86
N LEU A 304 -2.24 -3.97 21.24
CA LEU A 304 -1.57 -3.16 20.23
C LEU A 304 -2.41 -3.22 18.96
N THR A 305 -2.99 -2.08 18.56
CA THR A 305 -4.10 -2.04 17.60
C THR A 305 -3.82 -1.08 16.47
N TRP A 306 -4.04 -1.52 15.23
CA TRP A 306 -4.08 -0.69 14.03
C TRP A 306 -5.53 -0.56 13.54
N THR A 307 -5.90 0.65 13.11
CA THR A 307 -7.20 0.93 12.52
C THR A 307 -7.01 1.59 11.15
N MET A 308 -7.68 1.06 10.13
CA MET A 308 -7.57 1.55 8.77
C MET A 308 -8.97 1.67 8.16
N ALA A 309 -9.30 2.84 7.64
CA ALA A 309 -10.61 3.10 7.06
C ALA A 309 -10.79 2.32 5.75
N VAL A 310 -11.94 1.67 5.56
CA VAL A 310 -12.23 0.86 4.38
C VAL A 310 -13.67 1.06 3.91
N ASP A 311 -13.96 0.54 2.72
CA ASP A 311 -15.31 0.58 2.15
C ASP A 311 -16.17 -0.58 2.67
N GLY A 312 -17.42 -0.30 3.03
CA GLY A 312 -18.38 -1.32 3.46
C GLY A 312 -18.78 -2.26 2.33
N ASN A 313 -19.33 -3.42 2.71
CA ASN A 313 -19.83 -4.48 1.82
C ASN A 313 -18.75 -5.14 0.94
N PHE A 314 -17.52 -5.22 1.44
CA PHE A 314 -16.41 -5.93 0.79
C PHE A 314 -15.74 -6.91 1.75
N THR A 315 -15.07 -7.90 1.16
CA THR A 315 -14.13 -8.74 1.88
C THR A 315 -12.72 -8.19 1.73
N TYR A 316 -11.96 -8.23 2.81
CA TYR A 316 -10.59 -7.75 2.88
C TYR A 316 -9.66 -8.89 3.29
N VAL A 317 -8.47 -8.93 2.69
CA VAL A 317 -7.35 -9.77 3.11
C VAL A 317 -6.36 -8.89 3.87
N ALA A 318 -6.15 -9.19 5.14
CA ALA A 318 -5.10 -8.61 5.96
C ALA A 318 -3.88 -9.56 5.95
N ARG A 319 -2.80 -9.13 5.29
CA ARG A 319 -1.52 -9.84 5.30
C ARG A 319 -0.61 -9.24 6.37
N LEU A 320 -0.29 -10.04 7.37
CA LEU A 320 0.59 -9.65 8.48
C LEU A 320 1.97 -10.26 8.27
N HIS A 321 3.00 -9.41 8.26
CA HIS A 321 4.40 -9.82 8.09
C HIS A 321 5.10 -9.91 9.45
N PHE A 322 5.85 -11.00 9.65
CA PHE A 322 6.55 -11.30 10.89
C PHE A 322 8.00 -11.71 10.64
N CYS A 323 8.89 -11.24 11.49
CA CYS A 323 10.26 -11.72 11.61
C CYS A 323 10.72 -11.53 13.06
N GLU A 324 11.12 -12.62 13.72
CA GLU A 324 11.69 -12.54 15.07
C GLU A 324 13.13 -12.02 15.00
N LEU A 325 13.40 -10.88 15.62
CA LEU A 325 14.71 -10.22 15.59
C LEU A 325 15.52 -10.41 16.89
N ILE A 326 14.85 -10.78 17.99
CA ILE A 326 15.42 -10.74 19.34
C ILE A 326 15.51 -12.15 19.92
N LEU A 327 14.38 -12.87 19.93
CA LEU A 327 14.21 -14.16 20.59
C LEU A 327 14.64 -15.31 19.66
N SER A 328 14.82 -16.52 20.21
CA SER A 328 15.40 -17.63 19.44
C SER A 328 14.84 -19.00 19.80
N LYS A 329 13.83 -19.09 20.66
CA LYS A 329 13.21 -20.35 21.06
C LYS A 329 11.67 -20.24 20.98
N PRO A 330 10.98 -21.34 20.64
CA PRO A 330 9.53 -21.40 20.75
C PRO A 330 9.05 -21.09 22.17
N ASN A 331 7.82 -20.60 22.28
CA ASN A 331 7.13 -20.20 23.49
C ASN A 331 7.85 -19.10 24.31
N GLN A 332 8.83 -18.41 23.73
CA GLN A 332 9.38 -17.21 24.36
C GLN A 332 8.42 -16.03 24.22
N ARG A 333 7.78 -15.88 23.06
CA ARG A 333 6.75 -14.88 22.80
C ARG A 333 5.63 -15.54 22.02
N ALA A 334 4.44 -15.53 22.59
CA ALA A 334 3.24 -16.03 21.96
C ALA A 334 2.10 -15.03 22.16
N PHE A 335 1.35 -14.76 21.10
CA PHE A 335 0.31 -13.74 21.10
C PHE A 335 -0.88 -14.15 20.25
N ASP A 336 -2.05 -13.63 20.60
CA ASP A 336 -3.27 -13.77 19.84
C ASP A 336 -3.39 -12.62 18.83
N ILE A 337 -3.88 -12.95 17.65
CA ILE A 337 -4.16 -12.03 16.55
C ILE A 337 -5.67 -11.90 16.44
N TYR A 338 -6.17 -10.67 16.49
CA TYR A 338 -7.56 -10.34 16.25
C TYR A 338 -7.69 -9.47 15.01
N VAL A 339 -8.71 -9.76 14.20
CA VAL A 339 -9.13 -8.92 13.08
C VAL A 339 -10.61 -8.60 13.27
N ASN A 340 -10.98 -7.31 13.26
CA ASN A 340 -12.34 -6.82 13.58
C ASN A 340 -12.93 -7.45 14.86
N ASN A 341 -12.15 -7.42 15.95
CA ASN A 341 -12.52 -7.93 17.28
C ASN A 341 -12.86 -9.44 17.31
N LYS A 342 -12.51 -10.19 16.27
CA LYS A 342 -12.65 -11.64 16.21
C LYS A 342 -11.27 -12.28 16.18
N THR A 343 -11.12 -13.43 16.82
CA THR A 343 -9.88 -14.20 16.78
C THR A 343 -9.59 -14.64 15.35
N ALA A 344 -8.43 -14.21 14.84
CA ALA A 344 -7.90 -14.61 13.54
C ALA A 344 -6.91 -15.76 13.70
N GLN A 345 -6.05 -15.69 14.72
CA GLN A 345 -5.14 -16.78 15.10
C GLN A 345 -4.85 -16.69 16.60
N SER A 346 -4.99 -17.83 17.29
CA SER A 346 -4.53 -17.95 18.68
C SER A 346 -3.08 -18.43 18.74
N ASP A 347 -2.39 -18.07 19.82
CA ASP A 347 -1.08 -18.63 20.16
C ASP A 347 -0.03 -18.48 19.04
N ALA A 348 -0.07 -17.38 18.28
CA ALA A 348 0.93 -17.10 17.25
C ALA A 348 2.32 -16.97 17.88
N ASP A 349 3.25 -17.81 17.40
CA ASP A 349 4.65 -17.84 17.81
C ASP A 349 5.53 -17.81 16.56
N VAL A 350 6.26 -16.71 16.37
CA VAL A 350 7.06 -16.51 15.16
C VAL A 350 8.19 -17.53 15.06
N ILE A 351 8.90 -17.84 16.16
CA ILE A 351 9.92 -18.90 16.15
C ILE A 351 9.28 -20.28 15.98
N GLY A 352 8.09 -20.50 16.53
CA GLY A 352 7.31 -21.70 16.27
C GLY A 352 6.99 -21.90 14.78
N MET A 353 6.72 -20.81 14.06
CA MET A 353 6.42 -20.82 12.62
C MET A 353 7.67 -20.91 11.73
N THR A 354 8.77 -20.26 12.11
CA THR A 354 9.94 -20.09 11.25
C THR A 354 11.15 -20.93 11.66
N THR A 355 11.10 -21.57 12.83
CA THR A 355 12.14 -22.37 13.49
C THR A 355 13.41 -21.63 13.91
N GLU A 356 13.70 -20.46 13.33
CA GLU A 356 14.91 -19.67 13.60
C GLU A 356 14.62 -18.16 13.61
N ARG A 357 15.45 -17.42 14.37
CA ARG A 357 15.50 -15.95 14.40
C ARG A 357 15.97 -15.41 13.05
N GLY A 358 15.38 -14.30 12.61
CA GLY A 358 15.76 -13.62 11.37
C GLY A 358 15.20 -14.27 10.10
N VAL A 359 14.36 -15.30 10.22
CA VAL A 359 13.63 -15.90 9.09
C VAL A 359 12.25 -15.22 9.02
N PRO A 360 11.89 -14.57 7.90
CA PRO A 360 10.61 -13.89 7.75
C PRO A 360 9.49 -14.85 7.35
N THR A 361 8.25 -14.47 7.68
CA THR A 361 7.03 -15.15 7.23
C THR A 361 5.87 -14.16 7.17
N TYR A 362 4.77 -14.52 6.52
CA TYR A 362 3.53 -13.74 6.54
C TYR A 362 2.31 -14.66 6.69
N ARG A 363 1.18 -14.08 7.11
CA ARG A 363 -0.11 -14.77 7.25
C ARG A 363 -1.23 -13.91 6.70
N ASP A 364 -2.15 -14.55 5.98
CA ASP A 364 -3.29 -13.89 5.34
C ASP A 364 -4.58 -14.23 6.08
N PHE A 365 -5.32 -13.19 6.45
CA PHE A 365 -6.60 -13.31 7.13
C PHE A 365 -7.69 -12.60 6.33
N ALA A 366 -8.75 -13.32 5.97
CA ALA A 366 -9.88 -12.78 5.23
C ALA A 366 -11.02 -12.41 6.19
N VAL A 367 -11.51 -11.17 6.07
CA VAL A 367 -12.60 -10.63 6.89
C VAL A 367 -13.60 -9.88 6.02
N HIS A 368 -14.88 -10.14 6.22
CA HIS A 368 -15.95 -9.36 5.60
C HIS A 368 -16.29 -8.15 6.46
N VAL A 369 -16.42 -6.99 5.83
CA VAL A 369 -16.85 -5.73 6.45
C VAL A 369 -18.21 -5.38 5.87
N ALA A 370 -19.24 -5.32 6.72
CA ALA A 370 -20.58 -4.97 6.28
C ALA A 370 -20.69 -3.45 6.02
N ASP A 371 -21.82 -3.00 5.48
CA ASP A 371 -22.12 -1.58 5.30
C ASP A 371 -23.08 -1.11 6.40
N GLU A 372 -22.68 -1.32 7.66
CA GLU A 372 -23.43 -0.93 8.86
C GLU A 372 -22.73 0.23 9.58
N PRO A 373 -23.47 1.10 10.30
CA PRO A 373 -22.85 2.18 11.06
C PRO A 373 -21.80 1.64 12.06
N GLY A 374 -20.53 1.97 11.82
CA GLY A 374 -19.39 1.47 12.60
C GLY A 374 -18.47 0.50 11.85
N ASP A 375 -18.90 -0.03 10.70
CA ASP A 375 -18.14 -0.93 9.83
C ASP A 375 -17.40 -0.16 8.71
N GLU A 376 -16.76 0.94 9.07
CA GLU A 376 -16.01 1.80 8.15
C GLU A 376 -14.49 1.55 8.26
N SER A 377 -14.08 0.50 8.97
CA SER A 377 -12.67 0.25 9.27
C SER A 377 -12.35 -1.22 9.46
N VAL A 378 -11.15 -1.61 9.05
CA VAL A 378 -10.51 -2.85 9.48
C VAL A 378 -9.67 -2.57 10.72
N TRP A 379 -9.77 -3.45 11.70
CA TRP A 379 -9.01 -3.41 12.94
C TRP A 379 -8.11 -4.63 12.99
N VAL A 380 -6.81 -4.43 13.20
CA VAL A 380 -5.87 -5.51 13.49
C VAL A 380 -5.34 -5.27 14.89
N ALA A 381 -5.49 -6.24 15.79
CA ALA A 381 -5.09 -6.11 17.17
C ALA A 381 -4.29 -7.33 17.64
N LEU A 382 -3.24 -7.09 18.40
CA LEU A 382 -2.37 -8.11 18.96
C LEU A 382 -2.40 -8.06 20.49
N HIS A 383 -2.44 -9.23 21.12
CA HIS A 383 -2.45 -9.36 22.58
C HIS A 383 -1.61 -10.56 23.03
N PRO A 384 -0.84 -10.52 24.13
CA PRO A 384 -0.07 -11.68 24.56
C PRO A 384 -0.99 -12.85 24.94
N SER A 385 -0.64 -14.08 24.54
CA SER A 385 -1.45 -15.26 24.91
C SER A 385 -1.20 -15.60 26.37
N VAL A 386 -2.08 -15.11 27.24
CA VAL A 386 -1.97 -15.34 28.69
C VAL A 386 -2.12 -16.82 29.04
N ALA A 387 -2.96 -17.54 28.28
CA ALA A 387 -3.25 -18.95 28.47
C ALA A 387 -2.02 -19.85 28.25
N LEU A 388 -1.20 -19.54 27.23
CA LEU A 388 -0.02 -20.34 26.89
C LEU A 388 1.13 -20.18 27.90
N ARG A 389 1.11 -19.10 28.70
CA ARG A 389 2.18 -18.74 29.66
C ARG A 389 3.57 -18.71 29.00
N PRO A 390 3.77 -17.89 27.95
CA PRO A 390 5.07 -17.74 27.31
C PRO A 390 6.08 -17.09 28.26
N GLN A 391 7.37 -17.16 27.92
CA GLN A 391 8.42 -16.52 28.71
C GLN A 391 8.23 -15.00 28.83
N PHE A 392 7.77 -14.36 27.75
CA PHE A 392 7.52 -12.93 27.64
C PHE A 392 6.10 -12.69 27.15
N TYR A 393 5.35 -11.86 27.88
CA TYR A 393 4.03 -11.39 27.49
C TYR A 393 4.18 -10.16 26.60
N ASP A 394 4.32 -10.37 25.31
CA ASP A 394 4.56 -9.35 24.30
C ASP A 394 3.99 -9.84 22.96
N ALA A 395 3.83 -8.96 21.99
CA ALA A 395 3.41 -9.27 20.63
C ALA A 395 4.25 -8.45 19.64
N ILE A 396 4.41 -8.92 18.40
CA ILE A 396 5.17 -8.20 17.37
C ILE A 396 4.47 -8.19 16.03
N LEU A 397 4.77 -7.15 15.24
CA LEU A 397 4.46 -7.06 13.83
C LEU A 397 5.59 -6.31 13.10
N ASN A 398 5.90 -6.71 11.87
CA ASN A 398 6.97 -6.11 11.04
C ASN A 398 6.39 -5.41 9.81
N GLY A 399 5.26 -5.87 9.28
CA GLY A 399 4.56 -5.22 8.18
C GLY A 399 3.09 -5.59 8.12
N LEU A 400 2.30 -4.75 7.46
CA LEU A 400 0.86 -4.96 7.31
C LEU A 400 0.40 -4.50 5.92
N GLU A 401 -0.24 -5.40 5.18
CA GLU A 401 -0.93 -5.06 3.93
C GLU A 401 -2.43 -5.36 4.06
N ILE A 402 -3.27 -4.47 3.54
CA ILE A 402 -4.72 -4.65 3.48
C ILE A 402 -5.15 -4.60 2.02
N PHE A 403 -5.81 -5.66 1.55
CA PHE A 403 -6.31 -5.78 0.19
C PHE A 403 -7.82 -5.94 0.19
N LYS A 404 -8.53 -5.17 -0.63
CA LYS A 404 -9.95 -5.43 -0.93
C LYS A 404 -10.03 -6.45 -2.06
N ILE A 405 -10.82 -7.50 -1.92
CA ILE A 405 -11.02 -8.49 -3.01
C ILE A 405 -12.32 -8.21 -3.76
N ASN A 406 -12.36 -8.52 -5.06
CA ASN A 406 -13.54 -8.27 -5.87
C ASN A 406 -14.75 -9.10 -5.41
N ASP A 407 -15.94 -8.53 -5.57
CA ASP A 407 -17.18 -9.26 -5.29
C ASP A 407 -17.48 -10.33 -6.36
N SER A 408 -18.59 -11.06 -6.18
CA SER A 408 -19.03 -12.11 -7.10
C SER A 408 -19.39 -11.62 -8.51
N LYS A 409 -19.49 -10.30 -8.72
CA LYS A 409 -19.73 -9.66 -10.02
C LYS A 409 -18.46 -9.04 -10.61
N GLY A 410 -17.29 -9.25 -9.98
CA GLY A 410 -16.03 -8.68 -10.43
C GLY A 410 -15.84 -7.21 -10.06
N ASN A 411 -16.61 -6.68 -9.11
CA ASN A 411 -16.53 -5.26 -8.72
C ASN A 411 -15.53 -5.03 -7.58
N LEU A 412 -14.69 -4.01 -7.74
CA LEU A 412 -13.81 -3.43 -6.71
C LEU A 412 -14.16 -1.96 -6.42
N ALA A 413 -15.04 -1.36 -7.22
CA ALA A 413 -15.40 0.04 -7.09
C ALA A 413 -16.21 0.29 -5.82
N ALA A 414 -15.82 1.33 -5.10
CA ALA A 414 -16.51 1.83 -3.93
C ALA A 414 -16.93 3.30 -4.13
N PRO A 415 -17.86 3.81 -3.33
CA PRO A 415 -18.24 5.23 -3.34
C PRO A 415 -17.04 6.15 -3.12
N ASN A 416 -17.17 7.41 -3.56
CA ASN A 416 -16.19 8.42 -3.19
C ASN A 416 -16.21 8.64 -1.67
N PRO A 417 -15.06 8.89 -1.03
CA PRO A 417 -15.02 9.12 0.41
C PRO A 417 -15.71 10.42 0.79
N GLU A 418 -16.38 10.42 1.94
CA GLU A 418 -16.97 11.62 2.52
C GLU A 418 -15.88 12.50 3.15
N PRO A 419 -15.81 13.80 2.82
CA PRO A 419 -14.90 14.73 3.47
C PRO A 419 -15.12 14.77 4.99
N SER A 420 -14.04 14.97 5.76
CA SER A 420 -14.16 15.07 7.22
C SER A 420 -15.12 16.19 7.63
N ARG A 421 -15.85 16.00 8.74
CA ARG A 421 -16.77 17.03 9.27
C ARG A 421 -16.11 18.38 9.51
N LEU A 422 -14.82 18.37 9.88
CA LEU A 422 -14.03 19.58 10.07
C LEU A 422 -13.79 20.30 8.74
N LEU A 423 -13.41 19.57 7.70
CA LEU A 423 -13.24 20.10 6.35
C LEU A 423 -14.57 20.64 5.81
N ALA A 424 -15.64 19.85 5.90
CA ALA A 424 -16.98 20.28 5.48
C ALA A 424 -17.42 21.56 6.21
N LYS A 425 -17.15 21.69 7.52
CA LYS A 425 -17.46 22.89 8.30
C LYS A 425 -16.59 24.09 7.91
N ALA A 426 -15.30 23.88 7.63
CA ALA A 426 -14.40 24.94 7.18
C ALA A 426 -14.87 25.54 5.84
N GLU A 427 -15.34 24.70 4.92
CA GLU A 427 -15.83 25.13 3.61
C GLU A 427 -17.18 25.85 3.68
N LEU A 428 -18.10 25.35 4.51
CA LEU A 428 -19.34 26.06 4.80
C LEU A 428 -19.08 27.43 5.48
N GLY A 429 -18.01 27.55 6.26
CA GLY A 429 -17.59 28.82 6.89
C GLY A 429 -16.84 29.77 5.95
N ALA A 430 -16.15 29.26 4.93
CA ALA A 430 -15.45 30.07 3.93
C ALA A 430 -16.40 30.74 2.92
N GLY A 431 -17.64 30.25 2.81
CA GLY A 431 -18.66 30.73 1.86
C GLY A 431 -19.54 31.90 2.31
N SER A 432 -19.21 32.66 3.35
CA SER A 432 -20.04 33.80 3.79
C SER A 432 -19.26 35.08 4.08
N PRO A 433 -19.16 36.02 3.11
CA PRO A 433 -18.94 37.41 3.43
C PRO A 433 -20.27 38.02 3.92
N GLY A 434 -20.48 37.99 5.23
CA GLY A 434 -21.49 38.81 5.90
C GLY A 434 -22.68 38.04 6.50
N ALA A 435 -22.58 37.70 7.78
CA ALA A 435 -23.73 37.55 8.68
C ALA A 435 -23.31 37.80 10.14
N PRO A 436 -24.23 38.26 11.01
CA PRO A 436 -23.92 39.21 12.08
C PRO A 436 -23.43 38.57 13.38
N LYS A 437 -22.66 39.35 14.15
CA LYS A 437 -22.33 39.06 15.56
C LYS A 437 -23.59 39.11 16.44
N GLY A 438 -23.98 37.97 17.00
CA GLY A 438 -24.80 37.83 18.20
C GLY A 438 -24.45 36.48 18.80
N GLY A 439 -24.20 36.26 20.08
CA GLY A 439 -24.56 36.92 21.32
C GLY A 439 -24.53 35.78 22.35
N ALA A 440 -23.74 35.90 23.40
CA ALA A 440 -23.46 34.82 24.34
C ALA A 440 -24.70 34.42 25.17
N ALA A 441 -24.93 33.12 25.35
CA ALA A 441 -25.59 32.55 26.54
C ALA A 441 -25.26 31.05 26.65
N GLY A 442 -24.70 30.65 27.78
CA GLY A 442 -24.12 29.32 27.98
C GLY A 442 -25.06 28.25 28.53
N ARG A 443 -24.60 26.99 28.45
CA ARG A 443 -24.64 25.96 29.51
C ARG A 443 -23.98 24.67 29.00
N HIS A 444 -22.96 24.21 29.74
CA HIS A 444 -22.50 22.81 29.78
C HIS A 444 -23.36 22.05 30.82
N PRO A 445 -23.60 20.73 30.71
CA PRO A 445 -22.53 19.73 30.94
C PRO A 445 -22.54 18.45 30.05
N ASN A 446 -21.33 17.90 29.91
CA ASN A 446 -20.96 16.50 29.82
C ASN A 446 -21.58 15.61 28.72
N MET A 447 -20.87 15.51 27.59
CA MET A 447 -20.71 14.24 26.87
C MET A 447 -19.24 14.07 26.54
N ALA A 448 -18.66 12.94 26.95
CA ALA A 448 -17.36 12.49 26.51
C ALA A 448 -17.42 12.28 24.99
N ALA A 449 -16.80 13.20 24.25
CA ALA A 449 -16.64 13.08 22.81
C ALA A 449 -15.34 12.32 22.54
N VAL A 450 -15.49 11.13 21.95
CA VAL A 450 -14.43 10.36 21.32
C VAL A 450 -13.81 11.24 20.22
N MET A 451 -12.58 11.70 20.44
CA MET A 451 -11.73 12.29 19.40
C MET A 451 -11.18 11.15 18.54
N GLY A 452 -11.92 10.78 17.51
CA GLY A 452 -11.42 10.03 16.35
C GLY A 452 -11.46 10.98 15.16
N GLY A 453 -10.32 11.56 14.80
CA GLY A 453 -10.28 12.63 13.83
C GLY A 453 -8.86 13.02 13.44
N THR A 454 -8.13 12.06 12.87
CA THR A 454 -6.96 12.32 12.03
C THR A 454 -6.99 11.30 10.90
N ALA A 455 -7.64 11.67 9.79
CA ALA A 455 -7.40 11.03 8.51
C ALA A 455 -5.96 11.40 8.09
N GLY A 456 -5.18 10.37 7.76
CA GLY A 456 -3.74 10.44 7.60
C GLY A 456 -3.29 11.35 6.46
N GLY A 457 -2.50 12.36 6.81
CA GLY A 457 -1.61 13.06 5.91
C GLY A 457 -0.17 12.81 6.36
N ALA A 458 0.46 11.74 5.84
CA ALA A 458 1.91 11.58 5.94
C ALA A 458 2.54 12.20 4.70
N ALA A 459 2.71 13.53 4.70
CA ALA A 459 3.65 14.18 3.80
C ALA A 459 5.06 13.93 4.35
N ALA A 460 5.80 13.00 3.75
CA ALA A 460 7.22 12.83 4.02
C ALA A 460 7.97 14.06 3.48
N ILE A 461 8.26 15.02 4.35
CA ILE A 461 9.12 16.17 4.02
C ILE A 461 10.58 15.70 4.10
N GLY A 462 11.15 15.34 2.94
CA GLY A 462 12.59 15.16 2.78
C GLY A 462 13.25 16.49 2.42
N ILE A 463 13.64 17.30 3.40
CA ILE A 463 14.56 18.43 3.15
C ILE A 463 15.99 17.86 3.06
N VAL A 464 16.49 17.68 1.84
CA VAL A 464 17.92 17.48 1.61
C VAL A 464 18.59 18.85 1.59
N ALA A 465 19.18 19.25 2.71
CA ALA A 465 20.09 20.40 2.75
C ALA A 465 21.46 19.97 2.19
N ALA A 466 21.71 20.23 0.91
CA ALA A 466 23.04 20.13 0.32
C ALA A 466 23.91 21.29 0.86
N ILE A 467 24.79 21.00 1.81
CA ILE A 467 25.85 21.93 2.21
C ILE A 467 26.98 21.79 1.20
N CYS A 468 27.03 22.69 0.22
CA CYS A 468 28.20 22.90 -0.62
C CYS A 468 29.27 23.62 0.22
N VAL A 469 30.30 22.88 0.66
CA VAL A 469 31.55 23.51 1.10
C VAL A 469 32.36 23.82 -0.15
N VAL A 470 32.47 25.12 -0.44
CA VAL A 470 33.40 25.65 -1.45
C VAL A 470 34.77 25.69 -0.78
N GLU A 471 35.70 24.86 -1.23
CA GLU A 471 37.13 25.14 -1.06
C GLU A 471 37.55 26.04 -2.23
N GLU A 472 37.85 27.30 -1.90
CA GLU A 472 38.59 28.20 -2.78
C GLU A 472 40.11 27.99 -2.59
N PRO A 473 40.91 28.33 -3.62
CA PRO A 473 42.10 27.59 -4.06
C PRO A 473 43.37 27.67 -3.19
#